data_AF-A0AA40L3Y3-F1
#
_entry.id   AF-A0AA40L3Y3-F1
#
_cell.length_a   1.000
_cell.length_b   1.000
_cell.length_c   1.000
_cell.angle_alpha   90.00
_cell.angle_beta   90.00
_cell.angle_gamma   90.00
#
_symmetry.space_group_name_H-M   'P 1'
#
loop_
_entity.id
_entity.type
_entity.pdbx_description
1 polymer ?
#
loop_
_entity_poly.entity_id
_entity_poly.type
_entity_poly.pdbx_seq_one_letter_code
_entity_poly.pdbx_strand_id
1 'polypeptide(L)'
;CMLCRRAEADPDICGRKLEKQGLCVHVFCLFFANELFQQWDKEVGLMGFLPEDIQRTIERAAQKRCFVCGEGGATITCRETGCDRSFHLPCAVEGGCITQFLPQYRSFCWEHRPEQAVEAAPEENTTCLICLDPVEDRKSYSTMVCPACKHAWFHRGCIQGQAVCAGISRFQCPLCRDKDLFLLEMLAMGIRIP
;
A
#
# COMPACT_ATOMS: atom_id res chain seq x y z
N CYS A 1 2.19 -17.90 -1.40
CA CYS A 1 1.03 -17.27 -0.73
C CYS A 1 -0.23 -17.54 -1.54
N MET A 2 -1.27 -18.07 -0.90
CA MET A 2 -2.50 -18.45 -1.59
C MET A 2 -3.39 -17.26 -1.98
N LEU A 3 -3.31 -16.14 -1.26
CA LEU A 3 -4.11 -14.93 -1.53
C LEU A 3 -3.55 -14.05 -2.65
N CYS A 4 -2.23 -13.91 -2.77
CA CYS A 4 -1.62 -13.13 -3.86
C CYS A 4 -1.04 -13.98 -4.99
N ARG A 5 -1.17 -15.32 -4.89
CA ARG A 5 -0.69 -16.30 -5.87
C ARG A 5 0.81 -16.25 -6.20
N ARG A 6 1.60 -15.43 -5.49
CA ARG A 6 3.07 -15.40 -5.63
C ARG A 6 3.75 -16.31 -4.60
N ALA A 7 4.72 -17.09 -5.07
CA ALA A 7 5.58 -17.91 -4.22
C ALA A 7 6.50 -17.03 -3.37
N GLU A 8 7.10 -16.02 -3.99
CA GLU A 8 7.94 -15.01 -3.36
C GLU A 8 7.37 -13.61 -3.63
N ALA A 9 7.41 -12.76 -2.62
CA ALA A 9 7.01 -11.37 -2.71
C ALA A 9 7.85 -10.56 -1.73
N ASP A 10 8.06 -9.29 -2.07
CA ASP A 10 8.77 -8.34 -1.21
C ASP A 10 8.12 -8.29 0.19
N PRO A 11 8.87 -8.61 1.27
CA PRO A 11 8.39 -8.51 2.64
C PRO A 11 7.95 -7.09 3.04
N ASP A 12 8.47 -6.04 2.42
CA ASP A 12 8.05 -4.67 2.70
C ASP A 12 6.67 -4.35 2.13
N ILE A 13 6.27 -5.06 1.05
CA ILE A 13 4.94 -4.94 0.43
C ILE A 13 3.95 -5.89 1.08
N CYS A 14 4.32 -7.17 1.23
CA CYS A 14 3.40 -8.23 1.64
C CYS A 14 3.48 -8.60 3.12
N GLY A 15 4.56 -8.23 3.80
CA GLY A 15 4.85 -8.68 5.16
C GLY A 15 5.33 -10.13 5.19
N ARG A 16 5.62 -10.63 6.39
CA ARG A 16 6.04 -12.02 6.60
C ARG A 16 4.97 -13.01 6.16
N LYS A 17 5.40 -14.23 5.84
CA LYS A 17 4.50 -15.37 5.61
C LYS A 17 4.03 -15.97 6.94
N LEU A 18 2.79 -16.43 6.96
CA LEU A 18 2.18 -17.20 8.02
C LEU A 18 1.72 -18.53 7.45
N GLU A 19 1.89 -19.60 8.22
CA GLU A 19 1.51 -20.96 7.84
C GLU A 19 0.74 -21.64 8.97
N LYS A 20 -0.45 -22.16 8.66
CA LYS A 20 -1.29 -22.91 9.61
C LYS A 20 -2.31 -23.75 8.84
N GLN A 21 -2.49 -25.01 9.23
CA GLN A 21 -3.51 -25.91 8.66
C GLN A 21 -3.50 -25.98 7.12
N GLY A 22 -2.32 -26.03 6.51
CA GLY A 22 -2.16 -26.10 5.05
C GLY A 22 -2.32 -24.76 4.30
N LEU A 23 -2.70 -23.69 4.99
CA LEU A 23 -2.70 -22.34 4.43
C LEU A 23 -1.31 -21.71 4.54
N CYS A 24 -0.87 -21.06 3.46
CA CYS A 24 0.34 -20.23 3.43
C CYS A 24 -0.01 -18.86 2.86
N VAL A 25 0.01 -17.82 3.69
CA VAL A 25 -0.46 -16.46 3.33
C VAL A 25 0.48 -15.39 3.88
N HIS A 26 0.60 -14.25 3.19
CA HIS A 26 1.33 -13.11 3.75
C HIS A 26 0.44 -12.31 4.70
N VAL A 27 1.03 -11.72 5.75
CA VAL A 27 0.31 -10.92 6.75
C VAL A 27 -0.52 -9.81 6.10
N PHE A 28 0.06 -8.99 5.21
CA PHE A 28 -0.68 -7.89 4.60
C PHE A 28 -1.67 -8.37 3.54
N CYS A 29 -1.44 -9.53 2.90
CA CYS A 29 -2.46 -10.11 2.03
C CYS A 29 -3.75 -10.47 2.79
N LEU A 30 -3.67 -10.86 4.06
CA LEU A 30 -4.85 -11.08 4.90
C LEU A 30 -5.59 -9.77 5.17
N PHE A 31 -4.86 -8.74 5.59
CA PHE A 31 -5.47 -7.45 5.96
C PHE A 31 -6.13 -6.72 4.79
N PHE A 32 -5.58 -6.83 3.59
CA PHE A 32 -6.14 -6.19 2.40
C PHE A 32 -7.14 -7.04 1.63
N ALA A 33 -7.28 -8.34 1.94
CA ALA A 33 -8.24 -9.19 1.24
C ALA A 33 -9.67 -8.71 1.52
N ASN A 34 -10.45 -8.54 0.44
CA ASN A 34 -11.82 -8.09 0.56
C ASN A 34 -12.68 -9.12 1.31
N GLU A 35 -13.60 -8.60 2.12
CA GLU A 35 -14.60 -9.40 2.87
C GLU A 35 -13.99 -10.43 3.83
N LEU A 36 -12.73 -10.26 4.23
CA LEU A 36 -12.07 -11.08 5.22
C LEU A 36 -12.00 -10.33 6.55
N PHE A 37 -12.66 -10.87 7.58
CA PHE A 37 -12.83 -10.19 8.86
C PHE A 37 -11.93 -10.81 9.93
N GLN A 38 -11.18 -9.95 10.63
CA GLN A 38 -10.34 -10.35 11.75
C GLN A 38 -11.21 -10.49 13.01
N GLN A 39 -11.11 -11.63 13.69
CA GLN A 39 -11.66 -11.83 15.02
C GLN A 39 -10.89 -11.00 16.06
N TRP A 40 -11.53 -10.71 17.19
CA TRP A 40 -10.89 -9.96 18.28
C TRP A 40 -9.70 -10.70 18.88
N ASP A 41 -9.85 -12.02 19.04
CA ASP A 41 -8.78 -12.90 19.52
C ASP A 41 -7.82 -13.24 18.37
N LYS A 42 -6.56 -12.79 18.51
CA LYS A 42 -5.52 -12.98 17.50
C LYS A 42 -4.91 -14.39 17.51
N GLU A 43 -5.13 -15.17 18.56
CA GLU A 43 -4.65 -16.56 18.66
C GLU A 43 -5.50 -17.52 17.79
N VAL A 44 -6.73 -17.11 17.48
CA VAL A 44 -7.64 -17.83 16.58
C VAL A 44 -7.10 -17.81 15.16
N GLY A 45 -7.07 -18.97 14.50
CA GLY A 45 -6.68 -19.07 13.10
C GLY A 45 -5.31 -18.45 12.81
N LEU A 46 -5.23 -17.62 11.76
CA LEU A 46 -4.03 -16.88 11.36
C LEU A 46 -4.20 -15.42 11.77
N MET A 47 -3.64 -14.99 12.91
CA MET A 47 -3.76 -13.62 13.42
C MET A 47 -5.23 -13.17 13.63
N GLY A 48 -6.11 -14.07 14.07
CA GLY A 48 -7.54 -13.81 14.21
C GLY A 48 -8.34 -14.02 12.92
N PHE A 49 -7.75 -14.45 11.80
CA PHE A 49 -8.48 -14.79 10.59
C PHE A 49 -8.81 -16.28 10.54
N LEU A 50 -10.09 -16.62 10.39
CA LEU A 50 -10.55 -18.01 10.34
C LEU A 50 -10.07 -18.70 9.04
N PRO A 51 -9.47 -19.89 9.11
CA PRO A 51 -9.02 -20.66 7.95
C PRO A 51 -10.11 -20.87 6.89
N GLU A 52 -11.34 -21.14 7.33
CA GLU A 52 -12.51 -21.37 6.46
C GLU A 52 -12.90 -20.10 5.69
N ASP A 53 -12.78 -18.93 6.34
CA ASP A 53 -13.04 -17.64 5.70
C ASP A 53 -11.95 -17.30 4.68
N ILE A 54 -10.68 -17.59 5.01
CA ILE A 54 -9.56 -17.41 4.08
C ILE A 54 -9.77 -18.28 2.83
N GLN A 55 -10.15 -19.54 3.00
CA GLN A 55 -10.41 -20.48 1.91
C GLN A 55 -11.55 -19.98 1.02
N ARG A 56 -12.66 -19.54 1.61
CA ARG A 56 -13.79 -18.96 0.87
C ARG A 56 -13.40 -17.70 0.10
N THR A 57 -12.54 -16.84 0.67
CA THR A 57 -12.01 -15.67 -0.03
C THR A 57 -11.16 -16.05 -1.23
N ILE A 58 -10.32 -17.09 -1.12
CA ILE A 58 -9.52 -17.62 -2.23
C ILE A 58 -10.43 -18.13 -3.36
N GLU A 59 -11.47 -18.89 -3.03
CA GLU A 59 -12.44 -19.41 -4.00
C GLU A 59 -13.19 -18.29 -4.73
N ARG A 60 -13.64 -17.26 -4.01
CA ARG A 60 -14.26 -16.06 -4.61
C ARG A 60 -13.30 -15.31 -5.53
N ALA A 61 -12.05 -15.15 -5.09
CA ALA A 61 -11.03 -14.43 -5.85
C ALA A 61 -10.60 -15.17 -7.13
N ALA A 62 -10.80 -16.50 -7.22
CA ALA A 62 -10.44 -17.28 -8.41
C ALA A 62 -11.11 -16.78 -9.70
N GLN A 63 -12.30 -16.20 -9.59
CA GLN A 63 -13.04 -15.61 -10.72
C GLN A 63 -12.62 -14.16 -11.03
N LYS A 64 -11.87 -13.51 -10.13
CA LYS A 64 -11.42 -12.12 -10.28
C LYS A 64 -10.05 -12.07 -10.93
N ARG A 65 -9.95 -11.37 -12.05
CA ARG A 65 -8.69 -11.13 -12.75
C ARG A 65 -8.01 -9.88 -12.20
N CYS A 66 -6.70 -9.98 -11.99
CA CYS A 66 -5.87 -8.83 -11.67
C CYS A 66 -5.80 -7.92 -12.90
N PHE A 67 -6.23 -6.66 -12.79
CA PHE A 67 -6.20 -5.73 -13.92
C PHE A 67 -4.76 -5.33 -14.31
N VAL A 68 -3.77 -5.58 -13.44
CA VAL A 68 -2.36 -5.26 -13.67
C VAL A 68 -1.65 -6.38 -14.42
N CYS A 69 -1.72 -7.62 -13.92
CA CYS A 69 -0.99 -8.77 -14.49
C CYS A 69 -1.86 -9.72 -15.32
N GLY A 70 -3.17 -9.51 -15.40
CA GLY A 70 -4.11 -10.37 -16.12
C GLY A 70 -4.47 -11.68 -15.43
N GLU A 71 -3.63 -12.21 -14.55
CA GLU A 71 -3.86 -13.49 -13.86
C GLU A 71 -5.07 -13.48 -12.91
N GLY A 72 -5.71 -14.65 -12.73
CA GLY A 72 -6.81 -14.84 -11.78
C GLY A 72 -6.35 -14.95 -10.33
N GLY A 73 -7.27 -14.72 -9.38
CA GLY A 73 -6.98 -14.80 -7.94
C GLY A 73 -6.82 -13.46 -7.24
N ALA A 74 -7.26 -12.36 -7.84
CA ALA A 74 -7.11 -11.03 -7.26
C ALA A 74 -8.04 -10.82 -6.05
N THR A 75 -7.46 -10.74 -4.85
CA THR A 75 -8.22 -10.65 -3.58
C THR A 75 -8.52 -9.23 -3.12
N ILE A 76 -7.90 -8.21 -3.72
CA ILE A 76 -8.13 -6.80 -3.38
C ILE A 76 -9.00 -6.18 -4.47
N THR A 77 -10.11 -5.54 -4.12
CA THR A 77 -10.90 -4.73 -5.06
C THR A 77 -10.85 -3.27 -4.67
N CYS A 78 -10.85 -2.38 -5.66
CA CYS A 78 -10.93 -0.94 -5.48
C CYS A 78 -12.10 -0.56 -4.55
N ARG A 79 -11.86 0.38 -3.63
CA ARG A 79 -12.85 0.83 -2.65
C ARG A 79 -13.95 1.71 -3.26
N GLU A 80 -13.68 2.34 -4.40
CA GLU A 80 -14.63 3.23 -5.07
C GLU A 80 -15.92 2.51 -5.47
N THR A 81 -17.05 3.20 -5.29
CA THR A 81 -18.36 2.60 -5.54
C THR A 81 -18.57 2.39 -7.03
N GLY A 82 -18.92 1.16 -7.43
CA GLY A 82 -19.09 0.80 -8.84
C GLY A 82 -17.79 0.49 -9.59
N CYS A 83 -16.62 0.46 -8.91
CA CYS A 83 -15.37 0.05 -9.53
C CYS A 83 -15.07 -1.43 -9.27
N ASP A 84 -15.08 -2.25 -10.32
CA ASP A 84 -14.82 -3.70 -10.21
C ASP A 84 -13.34 -4.08 -10.35
N ARG A 85 -12.44 -3.09 -10.50
CA ARG A 85 -11.00 -3.35 -10.67
C ARG A 85 -10.44 -4.06 -9.44
N SER A 86 -9.90 -5.24 -9.67
CA SER A 86 -9.25 -6.06 -8.64
C SER A 86 -7.78 -6.29 -8.96
N PHE A 87 -6.94 -6.41 -7.93
CA PHE A 87 -5.50 -6.59 -8.08
C PHE A 87 -4.90 -7.44 -6.95
N HIS A 88 -3.71 -7.99 -7.19
CA HIS A 88 -2.91 -8.60 -6.13
C HIS A 88 -2.13 -7.52 -5.37
N LEU A 89 -1.88 -7.72 -4.07
CA LEU A 89 -1.08 -6.77 -3.28
C LEU A 89 0.30 -6.47 -3.91
N PRO A 90 1.10 -7.47 -4.36
CA PRO A 90 2.36 -7.20 -5.05
C PRO A 90 2.22 -6.39 -6.35
N CYS A 91 1.09 -6.52 -7.04
CA CYS A 91 0.82 -5.79 -8.27
C CYS A 91 0.42 -4.33 -8.01
N ALA A 92 0.17 -3.92 -6.77
CA ALA A 92 -0.28 -2.58 -6.45
C ALA A 92 0.74 -1.52 -6.89
N VAL A 93 2.03 -1.77 -6.70
CA VAL A 93 3.10 -0.84 -7.08
C VAL A 93 3.19 -0.69 -8.61
N GLU A 94 3.29 -1.82 -9.32
CA GLU A 94 3.31 -1.87 -10.79
C GLU A 94 2.06 -1.22 -11.41
N GLY A 95 0.90 -1.42 -10.77
CA GLY A 95 -0.39 -0.90 -11.20
C GLY A 95 -0.66 0.55 -10.80
N GLY A 96 0.26 1.23 -10.12
CA GLY A 96 0.05 2.58 -9.61
C GLY A 96 -1.14 2.69 -8.64
N CYS A 97 -1.46 1.61 -7.93
CA CYS A 97 -2.51 1.56 -6.92
C CYS A 97 -2.03 2.15 -5.59
N ILE A 98 -2.98 2.63 -4.79
CA ILE A 98 -2.72 3.04 -3.40
C ILE A 98 -3.42 2.07 -2.46
N THR A 99 -2.65 1.48 -1.54
CA THR A 99 -3.13 0.62 -0.45
C THR A 99 -2.78 1.29 0.88
N GLN A 100 -3.79 1.66 1.67
CA GLN A 100 -3.60 2.43 2.90
C GLN A 100 -3.41 1.47 4.08
N PHE A 101 -2.22 1.49 4.70
CA PHE A 101 -1.87 0.72 5.91
C PHE A 101 -2.42 1.36 7.18
N LEU A 102 -3.69 1.76 7.12
CA LEU A 102 -4.46 2.36 8.20
C LEU A 102 -5.62 1.41 8.55
N PRO A 103 -6.24 1.54 9.73
CA PRO A 103 -7.47 0.82 10.04
C PRO A 103 -8.48 0.95 8.89
N GLN A 104 -9.13 -0.16 8.53
CA GLN A 104 -9.96 -0.38 7.33
C GLN A 104 -9.24 -0.82 6.06
N TYR A 105 -7.89 -0.76 5.99
CA TYR A 105 -7.07 -1.34 4.91
C TYR A 105 -7.61 -1.08 3.50
N ARG A 106 -7.97 0.18 3.23
CA ARG A 106 -8.60 0.58 1.97
C ARG A 106 -7.59 0.55 0.83
N SER A 107 -8.08 0.18 -0.35
CA SER A 107 -7.25 0.03 -1.55
C SER A 107 -7.95 0.67 -2.75
N PHE A 108 -7.18 1.35 -3.59
CA PHE A 108 -7.69 2.11 -4.72
C PHE A 108 -6.89 1.79 -5.98
N CYS A 109 -7.59 1.59 -7.10
CA CYS A 109 -6.95 1.43 -8.41
C CYS A 109 -6.34 2.76 -8.89
N TRP A 110 -5.56 2.74 -9.97
CA TRP A 110 -4.89 3.93 -10.49
C TRP A 110 -5.81 5.11 -10.84
N GLU A 111 -7.07 4.85 -11.18
CA GLU A 111 -8.06 5.88 -11.53
C GLU A 111 -8.70 6.52 -10.29
N HIS A 112 -8.89 5.74 -9.22
CA HIS A 112 -9.61 6.17 -8.02
C HIS A 112 -8.70 6.36 -6.81
N ARG A 113 -7.39 6.29 -7.01
CA ARG A 113 -6.42 6.53 -5.94
C ARG A 113 -6.51 7.99 -5.48
N PRO A 114 -6.28 8.27 -4.20
CA PRO A 114 -6.17 9.64 -3.74
C PRO A 114 -4.93 10.31 -4.36
N GLU A 115 -5.01 11.62 -4.51
CA GLU A 115 -3.89 12.47 -4.92
C GLU A 115 -3.64 13.53 -3.85
N GLN A 116 -2.43 14.07 -3.81
CA GLN A 116 -2.10 15.12 -2.86
C GLN A 116 -2.81 16.42 -3.25
N ALA A 117 -3.70 16.89 -2.37
CA ALA A 117 -4.50 18.11 -2.57
C ALA A 117 -3.66 19.41 -2.46
N VAL A 118 -2.41 19.32 -2.06
CA VAL A 118 -1.53 20.48 -1.92
C VAL A 118 -1.18 21.05 -3.30
N GLU A 119 -1.62 22.28 -3.57
CA GLU A 119 -1.23 23.01 -4.79
C GLU A 119 0.24 23.43 -4.69
N ALA A 120 1.11 22.63 -5.30
CA ALA A 120 2.54 22.84 -5.43
C ALA A 120 3.02 22.16 -6.71
N ALA A 121 3.99 22.79 -7.38
CA ALA A 121 4.73 22.22 -8.49
C ALA A 121 6.23 22.31 -8.19
N PRO A 122 7.03 21.33 -8.60
CA PRO A 122 8.48 21.41 -8.50
C PRO A 122 9.00 22.58 -9.34
N GLU A 123 10.02 23.26 -8.84
CA GLU A 123 10.81 24.19 -9.65
C GLU A 123 11.68 23.41 -10.66
N GLU A 124 12.22 24.10 -11.66
CA GLU A 124 13.11 23.48 -12.64
C GLU A 124 14.33 22.83 -11.94
N ASN A 125 14.66 21.60 -12.34
CA ASN A 125 15.73 20.80 -11.72
C ASN A 125 15.53 20.48 -10.24
N THR A 126 14.29 20.49 -9.73
CA THR A 126 14.00 19.97 -8.39
C THR A 126 14.46 18.52 -8.26
N THR A 127 15.16 18.21 -7.17
CA THR A 127 15.65 16.87 -6.87
C THR A 127 14.94 16.27 -5.66
N CYS A 128 14.93 14.94 -5.61
CA CYS A 128 14.46 14.22 -4.44
C CYS A 128 15.41 14.45 -3.27
N LEU A 129 14.91 14.93 -2.12
CA LEU A 129 15.77 15.21 -0.95
C LEU A 129 16.42 13.97 -0.31
N ILE A 130 16.09 12.76 -0.79
CA ILE A 130 16.61 11.50 -0.24
C ILE A 130 17.73 10.94 -1.14
N CYS A 131 17.49 10.80 -2.45
CA CYS A 131 18.49 10.25 -3.37
C CYS A 131 19.26 11.30 -4.18
N LEU A 132 18.81 12.57 -4.13
CA LEU A 132 19.39 13.70 -4.88
C LEU A 132 19.25 13.62 -6.40
N ASP A 133 18.53 12.62 -6.93
CA ASP A 133 18.19 12.54 -8.35
C ASP A 133 16.99 13.45 -8.69
N PRO A 134 16.87 13.93 -9.95
CA PRO A 134 15.73 14.72 -10.41
C PRO A 134 14.40 14.01 -10.19
N VAL A 135 13.37 14.75 -9.76
CA VAL A 135 11.99 14.26 -9.74
C VAL A 135 11.25 14.68 -11.02
N GLU A 136 10.07 14.11 -11.26
CA GLU A 136 9.17 14.58 -12.32
C GLU A 136 8.76 16.04 -12.09
N ASP A 137 8.40 16.75 -13.15
CA ASP A 137 8.00 18.17 -13.16
C ASP A 137 6.61 18.45 -12.56
N ARG A 138 5.96 17.41 -12.04
CA ARG A 138 4.64 17.48 -11.41
C ARG A 138 4.46 16.39 -10.36
N LYS A 139 3.50 16.62 -9.47
CA LYS A 139 2.98 15.57 -8.57
C LYS A 139 2.45 14.41 -9.41
N SER A 140 2.73 13.19 -8.97
CA SER A 140 2.26 11.96 -9.61
C SER A 140 2.19 10.82 -8.60
N TYR A 141 1.90 9.61 -9.07
CA TYR A 141 2.07 8.41 -8.23
C TYR A 141 3.51 8.29 -7.71
N SER A 142 4.49 8.59 -8.56
CA SER A 142 5.92 8.41 -8.29
C SER A 142 6.56 9.62 -7.61
N THR A 143 5.97 10.81 -7.74
CA THR A 143 6.53 12.07 -7.24
C THR A 143 5.60 12.73 -6.23
N MET A 144 6.09 12.87 -5.00
CA MET A 144 5.31 13.39 -3.87
C MET A 144 5.99 14.59 -3.21
N VAL A 145 5.20 15.41 -2.52
CA VAL A 145 5.64 16.65 -1.88
C VAL A 145 5.22 16.68 -0.40
N CYS A 146 6.02 17.32 0.44
CA CYS A 146 5.64 17.60 1.81
C CYS A 146 4.45 18.59 1.86
N PRO A 147 3.33 18.25 2.51
CA PRO A 147 2.15 19.11 2.55
C PRO A 147 2.37 20.38 3.38
N ALA A 148 3.29 20.33 4.36
CA ALA A 148 3.55 21.43 5.28
C ALA A 148 4.40 22.53 4.64
N CYS A 149 5.57 22.16 4.10
CA CYS A 149 6.47 23.15 3.53
C CYS A 149 6.29 23.37 2.03
N LYS A 150 5.72 22.41 1.28
CA LYS A 150 5.51 22.48 -0.18
C LYS A 150 6.78 22.57 -1.05
N HIS A 151 7.97 22.55 -0.44
CA HIS A 151 9.25 22.65 -1.13
C HIS A 151 10.05 21.34 -1.10
N ALA A 152 9.68 20.39 -0.24
CA ALA A 152 10.37 19.12 -0.13
C ALA A 152 9.71 18.07 -1.03
N TRP A 153 10.44 17.61 -2.05
CA TRP A 153 9.97 16.67 -3.06
C TRP A 153 10.68 15.32 -2.95
N PHE A 154 9.97 14.25 -3.26
CA PHE A 154 10.43 12.88 -3.04
C PHE A 154 9.93 11.92 -4.12
N HIS A 155 10.79 10.98 -4.51
CA HIS A 155 10.33 9.74 -5.13
C HIS A 155 9.54 8.91 -4.12
N ARG A 156 8.39 8.36 -4.53
CA ARG A 156 7.56 7.47 -3.72
C ARG A 156 8.35 6.31 -3.12
N GLY A 157 9.21 5.69 -3.93
CA GLY A 157 10.10 4.61 -3.48
C GLY A 157 11.08 5.06 -2.39
N CYS A 158 11.71 6.23 -2.57
CA CYS A 158 12.65 6.77 -1.60
C CYS A 158 11.98 7.06 -0.25
N ILE A 159 10.81 7.70 -0.27
CA ILE A 159 10.11 8.00 0.98
C ILE A 159 9.53 6.74 1.64
N GLN A 160 9.12 5.75 0.85
CA GLN A 160 8.73 4.43 1.38
C GLN A 160 9.91 3.76 2.11
N GLY A 161 11.11 3.78 1.54
CA GLY A 161 12.32 3.28 2.19
C GLY A 161 12.64 4.05 3.48
N GLN A 162 12.58 5.38 3.44
CA GLN A 162 12.78 6.21 4.63
C GLN A 162 11.75 5.91 5.73
N ALA A 163 10.48 5.72 5.37
CA ALA A 163 9.40 5.39 6.30
C ALA A 163 9.64 4.05 7.02
N VAL A 164 10.04 3.01 6.28
CA VAL A 164 10.36 1.69 6.86
C VAL A 164 11.54 1.79 7.82
N CYS A 165 12.58 2.56 7.47
CA CYS A 165 13.76 2.72 8.32
C CYS A 165 13.51 3.58 9.57
N ALA A 166 12.75 4.67 9.45
CA ALA A 166 12.53 5.62 10.55
C ALA A 166 11.45 5.17 11.53
N GLY A 167 10.41 4.50 11.03
CA GLY A 167 9.21 4.16 11.80
C GLY A 167 8.42 5.37 12.27
N ILE A 168 7.23 5.12 12.83
CA ILE A 168 6.25 6.17 13.18
C ILE A 168 6.77 7.21 14.18
N SER A 169 7.74 6.83 15.02
CA SER A 169 8.28 7.70 16.05
C SER A 169 9.16 8.83 15.49
N ARG A 170 9.88 8.59 14.39
CA ARG A 170 10.90 9.50 13.84
C ARG A 170 10.63 9.93 12.40
N PHE A 171 9.56 9.42 11.78
CA PHE A 171 9.20 9.80 10.43
C PHE A 171 8.64 11.22 10.39
N GLN A 172 9.39 12.12 9.75
CA GLN A 172 9.09 13.55 9.60
C GLN A 172 9.73 14.06 8.30
N CYS A 173 9.28 15.23 7.82
CA CYS A 173 9.87 15.85 6.64
C CYS A 173 11.36 16.17 6.88
N PRO A 174 12.30 15.70 6.02
CA PRO A 174 13.72 16.00 6.15
C PRO A 174 14.06 17.50 6.12
N LEU A 175 13.24 18.31 5.43
CA LEU A 175 13.47 19.74 5.25
C LEU A 175 12.91 20.58 6.40
N CYS A 176 11.59 20.59 6.59
CA CYS A 176 10.93 21.45 7.57
C CYS A 176 10.72 20.81 8.94
N ARG A 177 11.03 19.52 9.08
CA ARG A 177 10.83 18.72 10.31
C ARG A 177 9.39 18.64 10.80
N ASP A 178 8.42 19.04 9.99
CA ASP A 178 7.01 18.78 10.26
C ASP A 178 6.78 17.26 10.33
N LYS A 179 6.14 16.84 11.41
CA LYS A 179 5.81 15.43 11.66
C LYS A 179 4.34 15.17 11.38
N ASP A 180 3.44 15.99 11.89
CA ASP A 180 2.02 15.66 11.95
C ASP A 180 1.35 15.67 10.58
N LEU A 181 1.46 16.78 9.83
CA LEU A 181 0.89 16.86 8.48
C LEU A 181 1.61 15.91 7.53
N PHE A 182 2.93 15.84 7.64
CA PHE A 182 3.75 14.95 6.82
C PHE A 182 3.33 13.48 7.00
N LEU A 183 3.24 13.00 8.23
CA LEU A 183 2.88 11.61 8.52
C LEU A 183 1.46 11.28 8.04
N LEU A 184 0.48 12.14 8.32
CA LEU A 184 -0.91 11.92 7.90
C LEU A 184 -1.04 11.83 6.38
N GLU A 185 -0.38 12.73 5.66
CA GLU A 185 -0.38 12.77 4.20
C GLU A 185 0.28 11.52 3.60
N MET A 186 1.47 11.14 4.10
CA MET A 186 2.18 9.96 3.60
C MET A 186 1.37 8.67 3.83
N LEU A 187 0.71 8.51 4.99
CA LEU A 187 -0.19 7.38 5.25
C LEU A 187 -1.41 7.40 4.31
N ALA A 188 -2.01 8.56 4.08
CA ALA A 188 -3.14 8.71 3.16
C ALA A 188 -2.74 8.36 1.72
N MET A 189 -1.52 8.69 1.31
CA MET A 189 -0.94 8.32 0.02
C MET A 189 -0.45 6.86 -0.03
N GLY A 190 -0.65 6.06 1.03
CA GLY A 190 -0.31 4.64 1.07
C GLY A 190 1.16 4.33 1.30
N ILE A 191 1.92 5.26 1.87
CA ILE A 191 3.27 4.96 2.38
C ILE A 191 3.13 4.17 3.68
N ARG A 192 3.74 2.99 3.72
CA ARG A 192 3.75 2.14 4.92
C ARG A 192 4.76 2.69 5.92
N ILE A 193 4.30 3.00 7.13
CA ILE A 193 5.14 3.47 8.25
C ILE A 193 4.97 2.47 9.41
N PRO A 194 5.99 1.64 9.70
CA PRO A 194 5.96 0.68 10.82
C PRO A 194 5.94 1.35 12.20
#